data_AF-A0AA97D4R8-F1
#
_entry.id   AF-A0AA97D4R8-F1
#
_cell.length_a   1.000
_cell.length_b   1.000
_cell.length_c   1.000
_cell.angle_alpha   90.00
_cell.angle_beta   90.00
_cell.angle_gamma   90.00
#
_symmetry.space_group_name_H-M   'P 1'
#
loop_
_entity.id
_entity.type
_entity.pdbx_description
1 polymer ?
#
loop_
_entity_poly.entity_id
_entity_poly.type
_entity_poly.pdbx_seq_one_letter_code
_entity_poly.pdbx_strand_id
1 'polypeptide(L)'
;MNVVYLIGNGFDLNLGLKTSYNDFYNFYINKKSTSSIVQKFKNSISSDLSKWADLELELGNYTKSIESLDALDEIHADIVDELADYLDEIQRNFSLNEVSEVSKSNFLQDFFHPEKFLRNRDQISLNNFFTSKSTDSNIFSIISFNYTHTIEHILGIKELANNYKGLDIQEKYERTLNKLFFIHHVHGSLTSNMVLGVNDSTQIANSSLKDDTDAKNQLVKRDCNLVMKHGVEIDCTHRLTHADLICIFGSSIGQTDQIWWDLIETQLIKRDCRLIIFDRVFDISSRRSHLFNRREREVLQKFIKSVDIDTISSKVYFAFNSEIFRLSDKL
;
A
#
# COMPACT_ATOMS: atom_id res chain seq x y z
N MET A 1 16.76 13.95 -8.20
CA MET A 1 16.40 12.51 -8.26
C MET A 1 14.89 12.36 -8.13
N ASN A 2 14.28 11.31 -8.70
CA ASN A 2 12.87 10.97 -8.46
C ASN A 2 12.75 9.80 -7.47
N VAL A 3 12.06 10.03 -6.35
CA VAL A 3 11.81 9.02 -5.30
C VAL A 3 10.31 8.73 -5.24
N VAL A 4 9.94 7.45 -5.23
CA VAL A 4 8.54 7.02 -5.15
C VAL A 4 8.37 6.10 -3.96
N TYR A 5 7.49 6.46 -3.04
CA TYR A 5 7.05 5.59 -1.94
C TYR A 5 5.77 4.86 -2.32
N LEU A 6 5.73 3.56 -2.11
CA LEU A 6 4.50 2.78 -2.03
C LEU A 6 4.20 2.58 -0.54
N ILE A 7 3.10 3.15 -0.07
CA ILE A 7 2.70 3.09 1.33
C ILE A 7 1.42 2.28 1.45
N GLY A 8 1.46 1.19 2.21
CA GLY A 8 0.29 0.36 2.49
C GLY A 8 -0.18 0.44 3.94
N ASN A 9 -1.15 -0.41 4.28
CA ASN A 9 -1.94 -0.29 5.52
C ASN A 9 -1.09 -0.40 6.79
N GLY A 10 0.08 -1.04 6.68
CA GLY A 10 1.08 -1.08 7.73
C GLY A 10 1.53 0.31 8.21
N PHE A 11 1.33 1.38 7.44
CA PHE A 11 1.56 2.75 7.91
C PHE A 11 0.56 3.18 8.99
N ASP A 12 -0.72 3.02 8.73
CA ASP A 12 -1.79 3.31 9.70
C ASP A 12 -1.64 2.42 10.94
N LEU A 13 -1.35 1.13 10.74
CA LEU A 13 -1.07 0.19 11.83
C LEU A 13 0.17 0.58 12.64
N ASN A 14 1.21 1.12 11.99
CA ASN A 14 2.41 1.61 12.68
C ASN A 14 2.12 2.86 13.53
N LEU A 15 1.07 3.60 13.19
CA LEU A 15 0.53 4.70 13.97
C LEU A 15 -0.55 4.25 14.98
N GLY A 16 -0.76 2.93 15.13
CA GLY A 16 -1.68 2.37 16.12
C GLY A 16 -3.16 2.39 15.71
N LEU A 17 -3.49 2.87 14.51
CA LEU A 17 -4.87 2.89 14.03
C LEU A 17 -5.37 1.45 13.81
N LYS A 18 -6.68 1.25 14.01
CA LYS A 18 -7.35 -0.06 13.92
C LYS A 18 -7.83 -0.35 12.51
N THR A 19 -6.93 -0.24 11.53
CA THR A 19 -7.26 -0.34 10.10
C THR A 19 -7.03 -1.73 9.51
N SER A 20 -6.68 -2.74 10.31
CA SER A 20 -6.53 -4.09 9.78
C SER A 20 -7.89 -4.69 9.39
N TYR A 21 -7.93 -5.62 8.45
CA TYR A 21 -9.18 -6.33 8.14
C TYR A 21 -9.72 -7.08 9.35
N ASN A 22 -8.85 -7.60 10.23
CA ASN A 22 -9.29 -8.22 11.48
C ASN A 22 -9.99 -7.23 12.41
N ASP A 23 -9.49 -5.99 12.52
CA ASP A 23 -10.15 -4.94 13.29
C ASP A 23 -11.52 -4.60 12.69
N PHE A 24 -11.59 -4.47 11.37
CA PHE A 24 -12.85 -4.25 10.63
C PHE A 24 -13.85 -5.40 10.84
N TYR A 25 -13.43 -6.66 10.79
CA TYR A 25 -14.33 -7.81 10.98
C TYR A 25 -14.97 -7.84 12.37
N ASN A 26 -14.26 -7.39 13.41
CA ASN A 26 -14.82 -7.25 14.75
C ASN A 26 -16.01 -6.29 14.79
N PHE A 27 -16.05 -5.32 13.89
CA PHE A 27 -17.20 -4.43 13.68
C PHE A 27 -18.24 -5.03 12.72
N TYR A 28 -17.81 -5.41 11.52
CA TYR A 28 -18.68 -5.74 10.39
C TYR A 28 -19.60 -6.95 10.63
N ILE A 29 -19.08 -8.00 11.27
CA ILE A 29 -19.83 -9.24 11.57
C ILE A 29 -20.95 -8.97 12.58
N ASN A 30 -20.75 -8.02 13.50
CA ASN A 30 -21.71 -7.70 14.55
C ASN A 30 -22.81 -6.73 14.07
N LYS A 31 -22.60 -6.05 12.93
CA LYS A 31 -23.61 -5.17 12.33
C LYS A 31 -24.67 -5.98 11.58
N LYS A 32 -25.92 -5.90 12.07
CA LYS A 32 -27.05 -6.61 11.48
C LYS A 32 -27.33 -6.13 10.06
N SER A 33 -27.55 -7.07 9.15
CA SER A 33 -28.06 -6.79 7.79
C SER A 33 -29.42 -7.46 7.63
N THR A 34 -30.35 -6.84 6.91
CA THR A 34 -31.66 -7.44 6.54
C THR A 34 -31.55 -8.39 5.35
N SER A 35 -30.46 -8.30 4.59
CA SER A 35 -30.21 -9.16 3.44
C SER A 35 -29.76 -10.55 3.85
N SER A 36 -30.48 -11.57 3.37
CA SER A 36 -30.11 -12.97 3.60
C SER A 36 -28.79 -13.34 2.90
N ILE A 37 -28.44 -12.69 1.80
CA ILE A 37 -27.23 -12.94 1.02
C ILE A 37 -26.03 -12.36 1.77
N VAL A 38 -26.12 -11.11 2.22
CA VAL A 38 -25.10 -10.47 3.06
C VAL A 38 -24.90 -11.24 4.38
N GLN A 39 -25.98 -11.69 5.03
CA GLN A 39 -25.86 -12.50 6.25
C GLN A 39 -25.07 -13.79 6.01
N LYS A 40 -25.29 -14.49 4.89
CA LYS A 40 -24.50 -15.67 4.51
C LYS A 40 -23.04 -15.33 4.28
N PHE A 41 -22.75 -14.20 3.63
CA PHE A 41 -21.40 -13.70 3.44
C PHE A 41 -20.70 -13.39 4.77
N LYS A 42 -21.34 -12.62 5.66
CA LYS A 42 -20.83 -12.33 7.01
C LYS A 42 -20.56 -13.60 7.83
N ASN A 43 -21.44 -14.60 7.73
CA ASN A 43 -21.25 -15.90 8.37
C ASN A 43 -20.05 -16.67 7.82
N SER A 44 -19.74 -16.52 6.53
CA SER A 44 -18.54 -17.14 5.95
C SER A 44 -17.25 -16.52 6.48
N ILE A 45 -17.25 -15.21 6.74
CA ILE A 45 -16.14 -14.50 7.37
C ILE A 45 -15.97 -14.97 8.83
N SER A 46 -17.05 -14.94 9.61
CA SER A 46 -17.00 -15.29 11.03
C SER A 46 -16.64 -16.75 11.29
N SER A 47 -16.91 -17.64 10.34
CA SER A 47 -16.57 -19.07 10.46
C SER A 47 -15.08 -19.37 10.37
N ASP A 48 -14.28 -18.52 9.69
CA ASP A 48 -12.85 -18.76 9.49
C ASP A 48 -12.08 -17.44 9.24
N LEU A 49 -11.88 -16.64 10.29
CA LEU A 49 -11.14 -15.38 10.20
C LEU A 49 -9.71 -15.55 9.65
N SER A 50 -9.09 -16.73 9.85
CA SER A 50 -7.73 -16.99 9.39
C SER A 50 -7.62 -17.02 7.88
N LYS A 51 -8.63 -17.59 7.23
CA LYS A 51 -8.77 -17.62 5.79
C LYS A 51 -8.98 -16.20 5.24
N TRP A 52 -9.83 -15.41 5.88
CA TRP A 52 -10.13 -14.02 5.51
C TRP A 52 -9.05 -13.00 5.88
N ALA A 53 -7.84 -13.44 6.28
CA ALA A 53 -6.74 -12.53 6.55
C ALA A 53 -6.36 -11.66 5.33
N ASP A 54 -6.57 -12.20 4.12
CA ASP A 54 -6.52 -11.45 2.84
C ASP A 54 -7.94 -11.32 2.29
N LEU A 55 -8.58 -10.20 2.61
CA LEU A 55 -9.98 -9.94 2.25
C LEU A 55 -10.22 -10.03 0.75
N GLU A 56 -9.34 -9.43 -0.05
CA GLU A 56 -9.53 -9.29 -1.50
C GLU A 56 -9.41 -10.64 -2.19
N LEU A 57 -8.39 -11.43 -1.84
CA LEU A 57 -8.21 -12.75 -2.40
C LEU A 57 -9.36 -13.69 -2.00
N GLU A 58 -9.80 -13.64 -0.75
CA GLU A 58 -10.92 -14.46 -0.30
C GLU A 58 -12.27 -14.00 -0.83
N LEU A 59 -12.47 -12.72 -1.10
CA LEU A 59 -13.64 -12.24 -1.82
C LEU A 59 -13.67 -12.86 -3.23
N GLY A 60 -12.54 -12.87 -3.93
CA GLY A 60 -12.37 -13.56 -5.22
C GLY A 60 -12.70 -15.06 -5.15
N ASN A 61 -12.24 -15.76 -4.10
CA ASN A 61 -12.56 -17.16 -3.84
C ASN A 61 -14.03 -17.38 -3.48
N TYR A 62 -14.64 -16.46 -2.74
CA TYR A 62 -16.02 -16.55 -2.27
C TYR A 62 -17.02 -16.42 -3.41
N THR A 63 -16.66 -15.75 -4.52
CA THR A 63 -17.52 -15.61 -5.71
C THR A 63 -18.13 -16.93 -6.19
N LYS A 64 -17.46 -18.08 -5.97
CA LYS A 64 -18.01 -19.43 -6.27
C LYS A 64 -19.35 -19.73 -5.59
N SER A 65 -19.69 -19.00 -4.53
CA SER A 65 -20.91 -19.13 -3.73
C SER A 65 -21.96 -18.07 -4.09
N ILE A 66 -21.65 -17.20 -5.06
CA ILE A 66 -22.52 -16.12 -5.53
C ILE A 66 -23.25 -16.61 -6.79
N GLU A 67 -24.57 -16.52 -6.79
CA GLU A 67 -25.42 -17.13 -7.82
C GLU A 67 -25.71 -16.19 -9.01
N SER A 68 -25.57 -14.88 -8.84
CA SER A 68 -25.89 -13.87 -9.86
C SER A 68 -25.07 -12.59 -9.69
N LEU A 69 -25.06 -11.74 -10.72
CA LEU A 69 -24.48 -10.40 -10.66
C LEU A 69 -25.18 -9.53 -9.60
N ASP A 70 -26.51 -9.54 -9.52
CA ASP A 70 -27.26 -8.81 -8.49
C ASP A 70 -26.83 -9.18 -7.06
N ALA A 71 -26.54 -10.47 -6.82
CA ALA A 71 -26.06 -10.93 -5.53
C ALA A 71 -24.61 -10.48 -5.25
N LEU A 72 -23.78 -10.37 -6.29
CA LEU A 72 -22.45 -9.79 -6.18
C LEU A 72 -22.54 -8.31 -5.83
N ASP A 73 -23.38 -7.55 -6.53
CA ASP A 73 -23.61 -6.12 -6.30
C ASP A 73 -24.04 -5.85 -4.86
N GLU A 74 -24.98 -6.65 -4.34
CA GLU A 74 -25.46 -6.51 -2.97
C GLU A 74 -24.37 -6.80 -1.92
N ILE A 75 -23.57 -7.87 -2.11
CA ILE A 75 -22.47 -8.20 -1.20
C ILE A 75 -21.37 -7.14 -1.25
N HIS A 76 -20.97 -6.76 -2.47
CA HIS A 76 -19.84 -5.85 -2.70
C HIS A 76 -20.17 -4.45 -2.19
N ALA A 77 -21.36 -3.93 -2.49
CA ALA A 77 -21.82 -2.65 -1.96
C ALA A 77 -21.83 -2.64 -0.42
N ASP A 78 -22.40 -3.68 0.21
CA ASP A 78 -22.46 -3.76 1.68
C ASP A 78 -21.05 -3.77 2.30
N ILE A 79 -20.11 -4.59 1.83
CA ILE A 79 -18.77 -4.62 2.44
C ILE A 79 -17.96 -3.35 2.15
N VAL A 80 -18.06 -2.77 0.95
CA VAL A 80 -17.34 -1.55 0.58
C VAL A 80 -17.85 -0.37 1.39
N ASP A 81 -19.17 -0.16 1.47
CA ASP A 81 -19.74 0.95 2.23
C ASP A 81 -19.45 0.82 3.73
N GLU A 82 -19.57 -0.39 4.28
CA GLU A 82 -19.29 -0.64 5.69
C GLU A 82 -17.80 -0.47 6.04
N LEU A 83 -16.90 -0.89 5.14
CA LEU A 83 -15.46 -0.66 5.30
C LEU A 83 -15.14 0.83 5.24
N ALA A 84 -15.77 1.56 4.31
CA ALA A 84 -15.56 3.00 4.17
C ALA A 84 -16.01 3.75 5.43
N ASP A 85 -17.22 3.48 5.92
CA ASP A 85 -17.77 4.08 7.14
C ASP A 85 -16.88 3.80 8.37
N TYR A 86 -16.44 2.55 8.51
CA TYR A 86 -15.57 2.12 9.61
C TYR A 86 -14.22 2.85 9.61
N LEU A 87 -13.56 2.89 8.45
CA LEU A 87 -12.27 3.57 8.31
C LEU A 87 -12.41 5.09 8.43
N ASP A 88 -13.52 5.66 7.99
CA ASP A 88 -13.81 7.09 8.16
C ASP A 88 -13.95 7.47 9.65
N GLU A 89 -14.60 6.63 10.45
CA GLU A 89 -14.67 6.84 11.89
C GLU A 89 -13.27 6.82 12.53
N ILE A 90 -12.43 5.85 12.15
CA ILE A 90 -11.05 5.75 12.66
C ILE A 90 -10.23 6.98 12.28
N GLN A 91 -10.23 7.37 11.00
CA GLN A 91 -9.42 8.52 10.56
C GLN A 91 -9.91 9.82 11.20
N ARG A 92 -11.23 10.00 11.39
CA ARG A 92 -11.79 11.17 12.08
C ARG A 92 -11.33 11.22 13.53
N ASN A 93 -11.37 10.08 14.24
CA ASN A 93 -10.86 10.00 15.61
C ASN A 93 -9.36 10.34 15.65
N PHE A 94 -8.57 9.77 14.75
CA PHE A 94 -7.14 10.08 14.63
C PHE A 94 -6.90 11.58 14.39
N SER A 95 -7.59 12.17 13.40
CA SER A 95 -7.44 13.58 13.04
C SER A 95 -7.88 14.54 14.16
N LEU A 96 -8.84 14.16 14.99
CA LEU A 96 -9.34 15.03 16.07
C LEU A 96 -8.50 14.92 17.35
N ASN A 97 -8.03 13.71 17.67
CA ASN A 97 -7.53 13.39 19.01
C ASN A 97 -6.05 13.01 19.04
N GLU A 98 -5.50 12.45 17.96
CA GLU A 98 -4.19 11.76 17.99
C GLU A 98 -3.16 12.40 17.04
N VAL A 99 -3.59 13.04 15.95
CA VAL A 99 -2.67 13.64 14.95
C VAL A 99 -1.75 14.70 15.56
N SER A 100 -2.20 15.40 16.61
CA SER A 100 -1.38 16.40 17.32
C SER A 100 -0.20 15.79 18.08
N GLU A 101 -0.26 14.48 18.37
CA GLU A 101 0.82 13.71 19.01
C GLU A 101 1.83 13.18 17.98
N VAL A 102 1.55 13.35 16.69
CA VAL A 102 2.37 12.88 15.58
C VAL A 102 3.22 14.03 15.04
N SER A 103 4.54 13.85 15.00
CA SER A 103 5.46 14.89 14.53
C SER A 103 5.55 14.94 13.00
N LYS A 104 4.95 15.98 12.39
CA LYS A 104 5.10 16.27 10.94
C LYS A 104 6.56 16.41 10.53
N SER A 105 7.41 17.05 11.35
CA SER A 105 8.84 17.21 11.01
C SER A 105 9.57 15.87 11.04
N ASN A 106 9.23 14.97 11.98
CA ASN A 106 9.84 13.64 12.02
C ASN A 106 9.40 12.83 10.78
N PHE A 107 8.12 12.94 10.40
CA PHE A 107 7.63 12.30 9.16
C PHE A 107 8.43 12.78 7.95
N LEU A 108 8.61 14.09 7.77
CA LEU A 108 9.36 14.63 6.63
C LEU A 108 10.84 14.25 6.67
N GLN A 109 11.48 14.26 7.83
CA GLN A 109 12.86 13.81 7.98
C GLN A 109 13.02 12.34 7.58
N ASP A 110 12.13 11.47 8.05
CA ASP A 110 12.15 10.05 7.74
C ASP A 110 11.86 9.79 6.26
N PHE A 111 10.87 10.52 5.72
CA PHE A 111 10.42 10.42 4.34
C PHE A 111 11.47 10.90 3.33
N PHE A 112 12.18 11.98 3.64
CA PHE A 112 13.22 12.52 2.75
C PHE A 112 14.58 11.84 2.90
N HIS A 113 14.77 11.04 3.96
CA HIS A 113 16.05 10.39 4.26
C HIS A 113 15.92 8.89 4.62
N PRO A 114 15.32 8.06 3.73
CA PRO A 114 15.15 6.63 3.98
C PRO A 114 16.47 5.87 4.20
N GLU A 115 17.58 6.35 3.63
CA GLU A 115 18.89 5.74 3.74
C GLU A 115 19.39 5.66 5.18
N LYS A 116 18.92 6.54 6.07
CA LYS A 116 19.30 6.57 7.50
C LYS A 116 18.86 5.32 8.25
N PHE A 117 17.89 4.58 7.72
CA PHE A 117 17.34 3.37 8.33
C PHE A 117 17.99 2.09 7.80
N LEU A 118 18.93 2.20 6.86
CA LEU A 118 19.69 1.07 6.34
C LEU A 118 20.91 0.75 7.22
N ARG A 119 21.40 -0.48 7.11
CA ARG A 119 22.67 -0.86 7.74
C ARG A 119 23.83 -0.17 7.02
N ASN A 120 24.93 0.06 7.75
CA ASN A 120 26.07 0.87 7.32
C ASN A 120 26.53 0.59 5.86
N ARG A 121 26.72 -0.68 5.47
CA ARG A 121 27.16 -1.03 4.11
C ARG A 121 26.17 -0.58 3.03
N ASP A 122 24.89 -0.83 3.28
CA ASP A 122 23.79 -0.51 2.35
C ASP A 122 23.57 1.00 2.29
N GLN A 123 23.66 1.67 3.43
CA GLN A 123 23.62 3.13 3.54
C GLN A 123 24.75 3.78 2.72
N ILE A 124 25.99 3.30 2.84
CA ILE A 124 27.13 3.81 2.05
C ILE A 124 26.89 3.59 0.55
N SER A 125 26.44 2.38 0.17
CA SER A 125 26.14 2.04 -1.22
C SER A 125 25.07 2.97 -1.82
N LEU A 126 23.99 3.20 -1.08
CA LEU A 126 22.90 4.05 -1.52
C LEU A 126 23.29 5.54 -1.56
N ASN A 127 24.09 6.02 -0.61
CA ASN A 127 24.64 7.38 -0.63
C ASN A 127 25.55 7.63 -1.84
N ASN A 128 26.36 6.64 -2.22
CA ASN A 128 27.16 6.72 -3.44
C ASN A 128 26.27 6.83 -4.69
N PHE A 129 25.17 6.07 -4.72
CA PHE A 129 24.16 6.19 -5.78
C PHE A 129 23.53 7.58 -5.81
N PHE A 130 23.11 8.15 -4.68
CA PHE A 130 22.59 9.52 -4.61
C PHE A 130 23.57 10.56 -5.12
N THR A 131 24.85 10.44 -4.73
CA THR A 131 25.92 11.33 -5.18
C THR A 131 26.09 11.26 -6.70
N SER A 132 25.99 10.06 -7.29
CA SER A 132 26.10 9.86 -8.74
C SER A 132 24.96 10.50 -9.55
N LYS A 133 23.81 10.75 -8.93
CA LYS A 133 22.65 11.38 -9.59
C LYS A 133 22.73 12.91 -9.61
N SER A 134 23.59 13.53 -8.79
CA SER A 134 23.89 14.97 -8.71
C SER A 134 22.74 15.89 -9.14
N THR A 135 21.80 16.17 -8.23
CA THR A 135 20.67 17.07 -8.50
C THR A 135 20.50 18.13 -7.42
N ASP A 136 20.20 19.37 -7.82
CA ASP A 136 19.87 20.46 -6.90
C ASP A 136 18.55 20.23 -6.16
N SER A 137 17.68 19.39 -6.72
CA SER A 137 16.40 19.01 -6.12
C SER A 137 16.04 17.54 -6.30
N ASN A 138 15.47 16.96 -5.24
CA ASN A 138 14.83 15.65 -5.25
C ASN A 138 13.31 15.79 -5.19
N ILE A 139 12.63 15.07 -6.07
CA ILE A 139 11.18 15.04 -6.14
C ILE A 139 10.69 13.72 -5.56
N PHE A 140 9.84 13.83 -4.56
CA PHE A 140 9.23 12.71 -3.87
C PHE A 140 7.75 12.61 -4.24
N SER A 141 7.29 11.37 -4.44
CA SER A 141 5.90 11.02 -4.71
C SER A 141 5.46 9.89 -3.79
N ILE A 142 4.22 9.92 -3.34
CA ILE A 142 3.59 8.83 -2.57
C ILE A 142 2.51 8.19 -3.46
N ILE A 143 2.56 6.86 -3.56
CA ILE A 143 1.50 6.00 -4.05
C ILE A 143 0.96 5.28 -2.83
N SER A 144 -0.18 5.73 -2.33
CA SER A 144 -0.88 5.14 -1.20
C SER A 144 -1.79 4.02 -1.68
N PHE A 145 -1.68 2.87 -1.01
CA PHE A 145 -2.59 1.74 -1.09
C PHE A 145 -3.64 1.80 0.03
N ASN A 146 -3.58 2.83 0.91
CA ASN A 146 -4.55 3.03 1.97
C ASN A 146 -5.73 3.83 1.44
N TYR A 147 -6.91 3.55 1.98
CA TYR A 147 -8.10 4.34 1.72
C TYR A 147 -8.19 5.62 2.56
N THR A 148 -7.57 5.60 3.75
CA THR A 148 -7.54 6.70 4.73
C THR A 148 -6.62 7.84 4.30
N HIS A 149 -6.91 9.05 4.76
CA HIS A 149 -6.11 10.25 4.52
C HIS A 149 -5.12 10.55 5.67
N THR A 150 -4.57 9.50 6.29
CA THR A 150 -3.72 9.61 7.48
C THR A 150 -2.47 10.44 7.22
N ILE A 151 -1.83 10.27 6.05
CA ILE A 151 -0.63 11.03 5.66
C ILE A 151 -0.99 12.51 5.46
N GLU A 152 -2.09 12.78 4.79
CA GLU A 152 -2.62 14.11 4.50
C GLU A 152 -2.88 14.86 5.81
N HIS A 153 -3.50 14.20 6.79
CA HIS A 153 -3.75 14.77 8.12
C HIS A 153 -2.44 15.13 8.84
N ILE A 154 -1.42 14.25 8.81
CA ILE A 154 -0.09 14.54 9.37
C ILE A 154 0.56 15.75 8.67
N LEU A 155 0.37 15.85 7.35
CA LEU A 155 0.90 16.96 6.56
C LEU A 155 0.09 18.25 6.70
N GLY A 156 -1.08 18.21 7.32
CA GLY A 156 -2.00 19.33 7.46
C GLY A 156 -2.74 19.69 6.17
N ILE A 157 -2.87 18.73 5.24
CA ILE A 157 -3.65 18.87 4.02
C ILE A 157 -5.14 18.69 4.38
N LYS A 158 -5.94 19.71 4.11
CA LYS A 158 -7.36 19.75 4.49
C LYS A 158 -8.30 19.16 3.43
N GLU A 159 -7.92 19.28 2.16
CA GLU A 159 -8.71 18.75 1.06
C GLU A 159 -8.52 17.23 1.01
N LEU A 160 -9.63 16.49 0.96
CA LEU A 160 -9.62 15.03 0.83
C LEU A 160 -9.88 14.66 -0.63
N ALA A 161 -8.90 14.04 -1.27
CA ALA A 161 -8.91 13.68 -2.67
C ALA A 161 -8.14 12.38 -2.89
N ASN A 162 -8.34 11.73 -4.04
CA ASN A 162 -7.56 10.55 -4.41
C ASN A 162 -6.20 10.93 -5.03
N ASN A 163 -6.00 12.20 -5.35
CA ASN A 163 -4.89 12.66 -6.15
C ASN A 163 -4.51 14.09 -5.82
N TYR A 164 -3.29 14.27 -5.33
CA TYR A 164 -2.69 15.56 -5.01
C TYR A 164 -1.53 15.81 -5.95
N LYS A 165 -1.58 16.94 -6.66
CA LYS A 165 -0.54 17.36 -7.61
C LYS A 165 -0.04 18.75 -7.25
N GLY A 166 1.27 18.96 -7.36
CA GLY A 166 1.85 20.27 -7.12
C GLY A 166 1.91 20.66 -5.65
N LEU A 167 2.00 19.67 -4.76
CA LEU A 167 2.26 19.94 -3.34
C LEU A 167 3.59 20.70 -3.19
N ASP A 168 3.60 21.71 -2.30
CA ASP A 168 4.79 22.53 -2.01
C ASP A 168 5.33 22.25 -0.61
N ILE A 169 5.40 20.97 -0.25
CA ILE A 169 5.95 20.51 1.02
C ILE A 169 7.42 20.17 0.77
N GLN A 170 8.31 20.97 1.33
CA GLN A 170 9.73 20.89 1.02
C GLN A 170 10.62 21.14 2.23
N GLU A 171 11.77 20.46 2.25
CA GLU A 171 12.83 20.69 3.21
C GLU A 171 14.16 20.75 2.48
N LYS A 172 15.00 21.72 2.87
CA LYS A 172 16.36 21.83 2.35
C LYS A 172 17.31 21.11 3.31
N TYR A 173 18.04 20.13 2.78
CA TYR A 173 19.10 19.47 3.51
C TYR A 173 20.44 19.72 2.81
N GLU A 174 21.36 20.35 3.51
CA GLU A 174 22.62 20.86 2.96
C GLU A 174 22.39 21.72 1.68
N ARG A 175 22.77 21.19 0.51
CA ARG A 175 22.64 21.86 -0.80
C ARG A 175 21.45 21.36 -1.62
N THR A 176 20.76 20.31 -1.17
CA THR A 176 19.70 19.65 -1.93
C THR A 176 18.33 20.02 -1.39
N LEU A 177 17.42 20.42 -2.28
CA LEU A 177 16.02 20.65 -1.94
C LEU A 177 15.22 19.35 -2.11
N ASN A 178 14.64 18.82 -1.03
CA ASN A 178 13.72 17.70 -1.09
C ASN A 178 12.28 18.23 -1.13
N LYS A 179 11.49 17.76 -2.09
CA LYS A 179 10.11 18.22 -2.28
C LYS A 179 9.15 17.05 -2.47
N LEU A 180 8.16 16.94 -1.61
CA LEU A 180 6.99 16.09 -1.83
C LEU A 180 6.05 16.83 -2.78
N PHE A 181 5.84 16.25 -3.96
CA PHE A 181 5.09 16.89 -5.04
C PHE A 181 3.75 16.21 -5.33
N PHE A 182 3.67 14.90 -5.09
CA PHE A 182 2.52 14.08 -5.44
C PHE A 182 2.13 13.12 -4.31
N ILE A 183 0.82 12.97 -4.08
CA ILE A 183 0.25 11.85 -3.32
C ILE A 183 -0.91 11.28 -4.14
N HIS A 184 -0.90 9.97 -4.38
CA HIS A 184 -1.89 9.27 -5.18
C HIS A 184 -2.45 8.08 -4.42
N HIS A 185 -3.77 8.04 -4.19
CA HIS A 185 -4.46 6.85 -3.69
C HIS A 185 -4.82 5.96 -4.88
N VAL A 186 -4.05 4.91 -5.09
CA VAL A 186 -4.12 4.11 -6.32
C VAL A 186 -5.35 3.21 -6.39
N HIS A 187 -5.96 2.92 -5.24
CA HIS A 187 -7.23 2.19 -5.11
C HIS A 187 -8.36 3.11 -4.63
N GLY A 188 -8.20 4.42 -4.84
CA GLY A 188 -9.12 5.44 -4.34
C GLY A 188 -9.08 5.59 -2.82
N SER A 189 -10.03 6.37 -2.29
CA SER A 189 -10.08 6.75 -0.89
C SER A 189 -11.50 6.72 -0.34
N LEU A 190 -11.66 7.01 0.94
CA LEU A 190 -12.96 7.05 1.62
C LEU A 190 -13.93 8.08 1.05
N THR A 191 -13.44 9.09 0.31
CA THR A 191 -14.33 10.09 -0.30
C THR A 191 -14.88 9.67 -1.65
N SER A 192 -14.16 8.82 -2.38
CA SER A 192 -14.58 8.35 -3.70
C SER A 192 -13.72 7.21 -4.21
N ASN A 193 -14.34 6.40 -5.06
CA ASN A 193 -13.65 5.46 -5.93
C ASN A 193 -12.87 4.36 -5.20
N MET A 194 -13.38 3.88 -4.06
CA MET A 194 -12.75 2.78 -3.33
C MET A 194 -12.76 1.51 -4.17
N VAL A 195 -11.58 0.97 -4.47
CA VAL A 195 -11.40 -0.24 -5.28
C VAL A 195 -10.99 -1.39 -4.38
N LEU A 196 -11.98 -2.16 -3.91
CA LEU A 196 -11.77 -3.41 -3.18
C LEU A 196 -11.93 -4.60 -4.13
N GLY A 197 -10.84 -5.26 -4.47
CA GLY A 197 -10.88 -6.31 -5.50
C GLY A 197 -9.55 -7.00 -5.78
N VAL A 198 -9.56 -7.85 -6.80
CA VAL A 198 -8.44 -8.70 -7.20
C VAL A 198 -7.64 -8.09 -8.36
N ASN A 199 -6.44 -8.64 -8.62
CA ASN A 199 -5.54 -8.16 -9.67
C ASN A 199 -6.11 -8.39 -11.07
N ASP A 200 -6.64 -9.58 -11.31
CA ASP A 200 -7.18 -10.01 -12.61
C ASP A 200 -8.26 -11.09 -12.46
N SER A 201 -8.95 -11.38 -13.56
CA SER A 201 -10.08 -12.31 -13.57
C SER A 201 -9.70 -13.75 -13.22
N THR A 202 -8.42 -14.14 -13.26
CA THR A 202 -8.01 -15.50 -12.84
C THR A 202 -8.20 -15.74 -11.34
N GLN A 203 -8.31 -14.66 -10.54
CA GLN A 203 -8.59 -14.70 -9.11
C GLN A 203 -10.10 -14.70 -8.78
N ILE A 204 -10.97 -14.70 -9.79
CA ILE A 204 -12.42 -14.89 -9.62
C ILE A 204 -12.75 -16.37 -9.78
N ALA A 205 -13.18 -17.02 -8.70
CA ALA A 205 -13.45 -18.46 -8.69
C ALA A 205 -14.74 -18.85 -9.42
N ASN A 206 -15.71 -17.96 -9.52
CA ASN A 206 -16.95 -18.20 -10.26
C ASN A 206 -16.73 -18.10 -11.76
N SER A 207 -16.95 -19.20 -12.50
CA SER A 207 -16.74 -19.24 -13.94
C SER A 207 -17.61 -18.28 -14.74
N SER A 208 -18.83 -18.00 -14.28
CA SER A 208 -19.75 -17.10 -14.97
C SER A 208 -19.35 -15.63 -14.72
N LEU A 209 -19.14 -15.26 -13.45
CA LEU A 209 -18.74 -13.89 -13.09
C LEU A 209 -17.32 -13.54 -13.57
N LYS A 210 -16.44 -14.55 -13.69
CA LYS A 210 -15.08 -14.36 -14.18
C LYS A 210 -15.03 -13.81 -15.60
N ASP A 211 -16.01 -14.14 -16.44
CA ASP A 211 -16.06 -13.68 -17.83
C ASP A 211 -17.02 -12.51 -18.05
N ASP A 212 -17.93 -12.28 -17.11
CA ASP A 212 -18.88 -11.17 -17.09
C ASP A 212 -18.19 -9.80 -17.02
N THR A 213 -18.66 -8.83 -17.80
CA THR A 213 -18.05 -7.49 -17.89
C THR A 213 -18.33 -6.65 -16.65
N ASP A 214 -19.54 -6.71 -16.11
CA ASP A 214 -19.94 -5.88 -14.97
C ASP A 214 -19.31 -6.40 -13.68
N ALA A 215 -19.23 -7.72 -13.51
CA ALA A 215 -18.48 -8.32 -12.41
C ALA A 215 -16.98 -7.95 -12.44
N LYS A 216 -16.35 -7.92 -13.63
CA LYS A 216 -14.96 -7.45 -13.77
C LYS A 216 -14.81 -5.98 -13.42
N ASN A 217 -15.72 -5.14 -13.89
CA ASN A 217 -15.75 -3.70 -13.60
C ASN A 217 -15.85 -3.41 -12.09
N GLN A 218 -16.35 -4.36 -11.30
CA GLN A 218 -16.48 -4.26 -9.86
C GLN A 218 -15.33 -4.92 -9.07
N LEU A 219 -14.80 -6.05 -9.55
CA LEU A 219 -13.84 -6.86 -8.80
C LEU A 219 -12.41 -6.82 -9.34
N VAL A 220 -12.19 -6.52 -10.61
CA VAL A 220 -10.84 -6.49 -11.18
C VAL A 220 -10.32 -5.07 -11.14
N LYS A 221 -9.31 -4.81 -10.30
CA LYS A 221 -8.76 -3.48 -10.02
C LYS A 221 -8.47 -2.65 -11.28
N ARG A 222 -7.94 -3.28 -12.32
CA ARG A 222 -7.68 -2.62 -13.60
C ARG A 222 -8.97 -2.13 -14.27
N ASP A 223 -10.00 -2.97 -14.31
CA ASP A 223 -11.27 -2.66 -14.93
C ASP A 223 -12.04 -1.62 -14.10
N CYS A 224 -12.00 -1.70 -12.76
CA CYS A 224 -12.53 -0.66 -11.87
C CYS A 224 -11.96 0.73 -12.22
N ASN A 225 -10.63 0.83 -12.34
CA ASN A 225 -9.96 2.08 -12.69
C ASN A 225 -10.38 2.60 -14.08
N LEU A 226 -10.55 1.71 -15.06
CA LEU A 226 -11.00 2.09 -16.41
C LEU A 226 -12.42 2.64 -16.43
N VAL A 227 -13.32 2.07 -15.62
CA VAL A 227 -14.70 2.56 -15.47
C VAL A 227 -14.72 3.93 -14.80
N MET A 228 -13.85 4.14 -13.81
CA MET A 228 -13.75 5.41 -13.07
C MET A 228 -13.15 6.55 -13.88
N LYS A 229 -12.33 6.26 -14.91
CA LYS A 229 -11.75 7.25 -15.86
C LYS A 229 -10.94 8.37 -15.20
N HIS A 230 -10.44 8.19 -13.98
CA HIS A 230 -9.68 9.23 -13.27
C HIS A 230 -8.17 9.24 -13.63
N GLY A 231 -7.64 8.17 -14.23
CA GLY A 231 -6.26 8.11 -14.74
C GLY A 231 -5.16 8.11 -13.67
N VAL A 232 -5.48 7.75 -12.43
CA VAL A 232 -4.50 7.76 -11.31
C VAL A 232 -3.51 6.63 -11.49
N GLU A 233 -3.96 5.50 -12.01
CA GLU A 233 -3.13 4.37 -12.39
C GLU A 233 -2.08 4.74 -13.45
N ILE A 234 -2.44 5.64 -14.38
CA ILE A 234 -1.52 6.16 -15.41
C ILE A 234 -0.46 7.05 -14.76
N ASP A 235 -0.87 7.96 -13.86
CA ASP A 235 0.04 8.82 -13.11
C ASP A 235 1.01 7.98 -12.26
N CYS A 236 0.50 7.01 -11.48
CA CYS A 236 1.28 6.07 -10.68
C CYS A 236 2.29 5.30 -11.54
N THR A 237 1.84 4.74 -12.67
CA THR A 237 2.71 4.05 -13.63
C THR A 237 3.80 4.97 -14.15
N HIS A 238 3.45 6.21 -14.51
CA HIS A 238 4.44 7.19 -14.97
C HIS A 238 5.48 7.50 -13.87
N ARG A 239 5.06 7.68 -12.62
CA ARG A 239 6.00 7.94 -11.51
C ARG A 239 6.96 6.75 -11.31
N LEU A 240 6.44 5.53 -11.23
CA LEU A 240 7.26 4.33 -11.05
C LEU A 240 8.23 4.11 -12.21
N THR A 241 7.77 4.28 -13.46
CA THR A 241 8.63 4.13 -14.65
C THR A 241 9.76 5.14 -14.73
N HIS A 242 9.67 6.27 -14.01
CA HIS A 242 10.69 7.33 -13.97
C HIS A 242 11.43 7.43 -12.64
N ALA A 243 11.17 6.51 -11.70
CA ALA A 243 11.82 6.48 -10.41
C ALA A 243 13.32 6.16 -10.53
N ASP A 244 14.12 6.83 -9.71
CA ASP A 244 15.52 6.46 -9.44
C ASP A 244 15.61 5.61 -8.16
N LEU A 245 14.74 5.91 -7.18
CA LEU A 245 14.58 5.17 -5.95
C LEU A 245 13.10 4.87 -5.72
N ILE A 246 12.81 3.62 -5.36
CA ILE A 246 11.49 3.18 -4.92
C ILE A 246 11.62 2.72 -3.46
N CYS A 247 10.66 3.10 -2.62
CA CYS A 247 10.57 2.69 -1.22
C CYS A 247 9.23 1.98 -1.01
N ILE A 248 9.22 0.81 -0.38
CA ILE A 248 7.98 0.10 0.00
C ILE A 248 7.89 0.07 1.52
N PHE A 249 6.83 0.65 2.07
CA PHE A 249 6.57 0.67 3.51
C PHE A 249 5.14 0.25 3.81
N GLY A 250 4.96 -0.67 4.76
CA GLY A 250 3.64 -1.05 5.26
C GLY A 250 2.73 -1.74 4.23
N SER A 251 3.20 -2.06 3.02
CA SER A 251 2.42 -2.79 2.03
C SER A 251 2.67 -4.29 2.12
N SER A 252 1.60 -5.07 2.09
CA SER A 252 1.69 -6.50 1.82
C SER A 252 2.06 -6.71 0.36
N ILE A 253 3.15 -7.41 0.08
CA ILE A 253 3.50 -7.85 -1.29
C ILE A 253 2.58 -9.02 -1.65
N GLY A 254 1.30 -8.70 -1.84
CA GLY A 254 0.20 -9.63 -2.07
C GLY A 254 -0.12 -9.80 -3.55
N GLN A 255 -0.85 -10.87 -3.87
CA GLN A 255 -1.17 -11.25 -5.26
C GLN A 255 -2.22 -10.33 -5.91
N THR A 256 -3.01 -9.61 -5.12
CA THR A 256 -4.08 -8.73 -5.63
C THR A 256 -3.55 -7.40 -6.18
N ASP A 257 -2.27 -7.09 -5.95
CA ASP A 257 -1.57 -5.89 -6.46
C ASP A 257 -0.40 -6.23 -7.38
N GLN A 258 -0.41 -7.43 -7.96
CA GLN A 258 0.70 -7.99 -8.72
C GLN A 258 1.18 -7.10 -9.87
N ILE A 259 0.27 -6.35 -10.51
CA ILE A 259 0.62 -5.41 -11.58
C ILE A 259 1.67 -4.37 -11.15
N TRP A 260 1.62 -3.90 -9.89
CA TRP A 260 2.56 -2.93 -9.35
C TRP A 260 3.92 -3.58 -9.07
N TRP A 261 3.92 -4.80 -8.55
CA TRP A 261 5.15 -5.56 -8.30
C TRP A 261 5.88 -5.91 -9.60
N ASP A 262 5.15 -6.38 -10.62
CA ASP A 262 5.69 -6.68 -11.95
C ASP A 262 6.27 -5.41 -12.62
N LEU A 263 5.65 -4.25 -12.39
CA LEU A 263 6.17 -2.97 -12.88
C LEU A 263 7.48 -2.57 -12.20
N ILE A 264 7.59 -2.73 -10.89
CA ILE A 264 8.82 -2.43 -10.15
C ILE A 264 9.93 -3.40 -10.55
N GLU A 265 9.64 -4.69 -10.64
CA GLU A 265 10.59 -5.70 -11.16
C GLU A 265 11.13 -5.26 -12.53
N THR A 266 10.24 -4.85 -13.44
CA THR A 266 10.62 -4.33 -14.75
C THR A 266 11.57 -3.14 -14.67
N GLN A 267 11.34 -2.20 -13.74
CA GLN A 267 12.24 -1.04 -13.57
C GLN A 267 13.59 -1.43 -13.01
N LEU A 268 13.64 -2.36 -12.05
CA LEU A 268 14.88 -2.84 -11.47
C LEU A 268 15.74 -3.59 -12.50
N ILE A 269 15.12 -4.30 -13.45
CA ILE A 269 15.84 -4.95 -14.56
C ILE A 269 16.34 -3.91 -15.56
N LYS A 270 15.44 -3.06 -16.06
CA LYS A 270 15.72 -2.22 -17.25
C LYS A 270 16.47 -0.93 -16.95
N ARG A 271 16.45 -0.45 -15.71
CA ARG A 271 17.00 0.86 -15.34
C ARG A 271 18.02 0.75 -14.20
N ASP A 272 18.78 1.82 -14.04
CA ASP A 272 19.56 2.06 -12.83
C ASP A 272 18.66 2.66 -11.73
N CYS A 273 17.69 1.85 -11.31
CA CYS A 273 16.77 2.11 -10.20
C CYS A 273 17.23 1.35 -8.96
N ARG A 274 16.95 1.88 -7.77
CA ARG A 274 17.14 1.19 -6.49
C ARG A 274 15.80 0.98 -5.80
N LEU A 275 15.73 -0.04 -4.96
CA LEU A 275 14.55 -0.35 -4.15
C LEU A 275 14.95 -0.47 -2.68
N ILE A 276 14.17 0.11 -1.79
CA ILE A 276 14.22 -0.15 -0.35
C ILE A 276 12.91 -0.82 0.07
N ILE A 277 13.00 -1.95 0.75
CA ILE A 277 11.85 -2.63 1.36
C ILE A 277 11.99 -2.53 2.87
N PHE A 278 11.01 -1.87 3.49
CA PHE A 278 10.87 -1.83 4.95
C PHE A 278 9.96 -2.99 5.38
N ASP A 279 10.53 -3.96 6.10
CA ASP A 279 9.82 -5.19 6.49
C ASP A 279 9.87 -5.39 8.01
N ARG A 280 8.75 -5.84 8.59
CA ARG A 280 8.61 -6.06 10.04
C ARG A 280 8.61 -7.56 10.32
N VAL A 281 9.51 -7.99 11.21
CA VAL A 281 9.74 -9.40 11.53
C VAL A 281 9.76 -9.59 13.04
N PHE A 282 8.77 -10.35 13.55
CA PHE A 282 8.52 -10.47 14.99
C PHE A 282 9.32 -11.60 15.68
N ASP A 283 9.82 -12.59 14.93
CA ASP A 283 10.42 -13.82 15.51
C ASP A 283 11.90 -14.05 15.19
N ILE A 284 12.60 -13.02 14.68
CA ILE A 284 14.03 -13.11 14.40
C ILE A 284 14.81 -12.26 15.41
N SER A 285 15.60 -12.93 16.25
CA SER A 285 16.57 -12.25 17.12
C SER A 285 17.57 -11.44 16.28
N SER A 286 17.80 -10.18 16.67
CA SER A 286 18.78 -9.28 16.05
C SER A 286 20.20 -9.87 15.93
N ARG A 287 20.54 -10.84 16.79
CA ARG A 287 21.83 -11.56 16.77
C ARG A 287 21.97 -12.58 15.63
N ARG A 288 20.90 -12.89 14.89
CA ARG A 288 20.87 -13.95 13.87
C ARG A 288 20.77 -13.36 12.45
N SER A 289 21.83 -12.68 12.02
CA SER A 289 21.90 -12.01 10.70
C SER A 289 21.54 -12.91 9.51
N HIS A 290 21.94 -14.18 9.55
CA HIS A 290 21.64 -15.17 8.51
C HIS A 290 20.13 -15.46 8.32
N LEU A 291 19.30 -15.26 9.35
CA LEU A 291 17.85 -15.42 9.24
C LEU A 291 17.20 -14.20 8.55
N PHE A 292 17.72 -13.00 8.78
CA PHE A 292 17.29 -11.82 8.02
C PHE A 292 17.61 -11.99 6.54
N ASN A 293 18.82 -12.46 6.20
CA ASN A 293 19.16 -12.72 4.80
C ASN A 293 18.32 -13.84 4.16
N ARG A 294 17.81 -14.80 4.94
CA ARG A 294 16.81 -15.75 4.46
C ARG A 294 15.48 -15.05 4.16
N ARG A 295 15.01 -14.19 5.06
CA ARG A 295 13.81 -13.39 4.88
C ARG A 295 13.90 -12.47 3.65
N GLU A 296 15.05 -11.83 3.41
CA GLU A 296 15.30 -11.05 2.18
C GLU A 296 15.02 -11.89 0.93
N ARG A 297 15.62 -13.09 0.84
CA ARG A 297 15.39 -14.00 -0.29
C ARG A 297 13.93 -14.42 -0.42
N GLU A 298 13.26 -14.75 0.69
CA GLU A 298 11.84 -15.12 0.67
C GLU A 298 10.95 -13.98 0.14
N VAL A 299 11.21 -12.74 0.55
CA VAL A 299 10.47 -11.58 0.07
C VAL A 299 10.78 -11.32 -1.41
N LEU A 300 12.05 -11.37 -1.81
CA LEU A 300 12.45 -11.21 -3.20
C LEU A 300 11.85 -12.28 -4.10
N GLN A 301 11.72 -13.53 -3.66
CA GLN A 301 11.09 -14.61 -4.44
C GLN A 301 9.59 -14.43 -4.64
N LYS A 302 8.90 -13.72 -3.73
CA LYS A 302 7.50 -13.33 -3.93
C LYS A 302 7.35 -12.15 -4.89
N PHE A 303 8.35 -11.28 -4.89
CA PHE A 303 8.37 -10.02 -5.61
C PHE A 303 8.89 -10.14 -7.05
N ILE A 304 9.87 -11.02 -7.28
CA ILE A 304 10.64 -11.18 -8.52
C ILE A 304 10.30 -12.54 -9.12
N LYS A 305 9.69 -12.53 -10.31
CA LYS A 305 9.36 -13.75 -11.06
C LYS A 305 10.43 -14.11 -12.08
N SER A 306 11.35 -13.18 -12.38
CA SER A 306 12.41 -13.36 -13.38
C SER A 306 13.56 -14.24 -12.89
N VAL A 307 14.30 -14.79 -13.85
CA VAL A 307 15.46 -15.67 -13.64
C VAL A 307 16.69 -14.91 -13.13
N ASP A 308 16.67 -13.57 -13.16
CA ASP A 308 17.82 -12.70 -12.88
C ASP A 308 17.80 -12.10 -11.46
N ILE A 309 17.43 -12.93 -10.48
CA ILE A 309 17.28 -12.50 -9.08
C ILE A 309 18.58 -11.94 -8.50
N ASP A 310 19.73 -12.44 -8.94
CA ASP A 310 21.04 -12.01 -8.45
C ASP A 310 21.34 -10.57 -8.88
N THR A 311 21.11 -10.22 -10.14
CA THR A 311 21.30 -8.85 -10.64
C THR A 311 20.36 -7.89 -9.93
N ILE A 312 19.10 -8.28 -9.75
CA ILE A 312 18.13 -7.43 -9.05
C ILE A 312 18.50 -7.27 -7.58
N SER A 313 18.93 -8.33 -6.90
CA SER A 313 19.27 -8.29 -5.48
C SER A 313 20.31 -7.22 -5.14
N SER A 314 21.27 -6.97 -6.04
CA SER A 314 22.30 -5.92 -5.86
C SER A 314 21.73 -4.49 -5.84
N LYS A 315 20.49 -4.31 -6.31
CA LYS A 315 19.77 -3.04 -6.36
C LYS A 315 18.70 -2.90 -5.28
N VAL A 316 18.48 -3.94 -4.48
CA VAL A 316 17.45 -3.97 -3.42
C VAL A 316 18.10 -3.94 -2.05
N TYR A 317 17.61 -3.04 -1.21
CA TYR A 317 18.02 -2.88 0.18
C TYR A 317 16.86 -3.22 1.11
N PHE A 318 17.17 -3.82 2.26
CA PHE A 318 16.18 -4.16 3.27
C PHE A 318 16.46 -3.43 4.57
N ALA A 319 15.40 -2.83 5.12
CA ALA A 319 15.37 -2.26 6.46
C ALA A 319 14.40 -3.08 7.32
N PHE A 320 14.95 -4.00 8.11
CA PHE A 320 14.16 -4.84 9.01
C PHE A 320 13.94 -4.18 10.35
N ASN A 321 12.69 -4.15 10.82
CA ASN A 321 12.32 -3.60 12.12
C ASN A 321 12.91 -2.20 12.36
N SER A 322 12.97 -1.39 11.30
CA SER A 322 13.46 -0.02 11.39
C SER A 322 12.44 0.86 12.11
N GLU A 323 12.93 1.88 12.80
CA GLU A 323 12.11 2.90 13.47
C GLU A 323 11.59 3.98 12.51
N ILE A 324 11.67 3.77 11.18
CA ILE A 324 11.14 4.74 10.21
C ILE A 324 9.64 4.93 10.45
N PHE A 325 9.20 6.20 10.42
CA PHE A 325 7.83 6.61 10.71
C PHE A 325 7.34 6.20 12.10
N ARG A 326 8.25 6.06 13.07
CA ARG A 326 7.87 6.07 14.48
C ARG A 326 7.67 7.52 14.93
N LEU A 327 6.45 8.01 14.72
CA LEU A 327 6.15 9.44 14.80
C LEU A 327 5.58 9.93 16.13
N SER A 328 5.33 9.02 17.08
CA SER A 328 4.94 9.36 18.45
C SER A 328 5.66 8.46 19.46
N ASP A 329 5.92 9.00 20.65
CA ASP A 329 6.60 8.28 21.74
C ASP A 329 5.70 7.24 22.44
N LYS A 330 4.39 7.29 22.18
CA LYS A 330 3.39 6.41 22.80
C LYS A 330 3.17 5.11 22.03
N LEU A 331 3.73 4.98 20.82
CA LEU A 331 3.49 3.90 19.87
C LEU A 331 4.72 3.00 19.64
#